data_AF-A0A979FRG9-F1
#
_entry.id   AF-A0A979FRG9-F1
#
_cell.length_a   1.000
_cell.length_b   1.000
_cell.length_c   1.000
_cell.angle_alpha   90.00
_cell.angle_beta   90.00
_cell.angle_gamma   90.00
#
_symmetry.space_group_name_H-M   'P 1'
#
loop_
_entity.id
_entity.type
_entity.pdbx_description
1 polymer ?
#
loop_
_entity_poly.entity_id
_entity_poly.type
_entity_poly.pdbx_seq_one_letter_code
_entity_poly.pdbx_strand_id
1 'polypeptide(L)'
;MFAAEFIVQRILEGKGTLKNILEAEPKEMSSLREVLQYVVQGLSRCKPRLLERRWPELEQALRDAGVVSAADWEECLRICPDVEQLAKPAALSKLKEDKTWRVETGRDVALVAAMLPYAQPDLLEVKIKPDDLSKRRWAELVQRRDGRVRLELQNPADDKYKSNEDLLLPMLGTRFAWLSLRGSRLRAEELPSLLLQLHGAGVRTGGGGSTRTVVYGEGDVYLYIRDDMHPGGPAVPSDAELQAAYHRYQRLRGQ
;
A
#
# COMPACT_ATOMS: atom_id res chain seq x y z
N MET A 1 -6.93 -4.65 27.60
CA MET A 1 -6.08 -5.87 27.50
C MET A 1 -6.64 -7.04 28.30
N PHE A 2 -6.90 -6.89 29.61
CA PHE A 2 -7.43 -7.98 30.47
C PHE A 2 -8.71 -8.67 29.97
N ALA A 3 -9.67 -7.93 29.39
CA ALA A 3 -10.91 -8.52 28.88
C ALA A 3 -10.68 -9.45 27.66
N ALA A 4 -9.79 -9.06 26.74
CA ALA A 4 -9.48 -9.88 25.56
C ALA A 4 -8.75 -11.16 25.96
N GLU A 5 -7.81 -11.09 26.90
CA GLU A 5 -7.10 -12.27 27.43
C GLU A 5 -8.06 -13.25 28.10
N PHE A 6 -9.01 -12.76 28.89
CA PHE A 6 -10.06 -13.59 29.50
C PHE A 6 -10.89 -14.33 28.44
N ILE A 7 -11.35 -13.61 27.41
CA ILE A 7 -12.13 -14.21 26.32
C ILE A 7 -11.29 -15.25 25.57
N VAL A 8 -10.01 -14.96 25.27
CA VAL A 8 -9.09 -15.90 24.63
C VAL A 8 -8.95 -17.17 25.46
N GLN A 9 -8.73 -17.05 26.78
CA GLN A 9 -8.64 -18.20 27.68
C GLN A 9 -9.92 -19.05 27.67
N ARG A 10 -11.10 -18.41 27.72
CA ARG A 10 -12.38 -19.12 27.67
C ARG A 10 -12.59 -19.87 26.34
N ILE A 11 -12.16 -19.26 25.23
CA ILE A 11 -12.19 -19.91 23.91
C ILE A 11 -11.22 -21.11 23.87
N LEU A 12 -10.03 -20.99 24.47
CA LEU A 12 -9.03 -22.07 24.54
C LEU A 12 -9.50 -23.25 25.40
N GLU A 13 -10.22 -22.98 26.49
CA GLU A 13 -10.82 -24.00 27.37
C GLU A 13 -11.98 -24.76 26.70
N GLY A 14 -12.42 -24.35 25.50
CA GLY A 14 -13.52 -24.98 24.78
C GLY A 14 -14.89 -24.77 25.42
N LYS A 15 -15.02 -23.79 26.32
CA LYS A 15 -16.25 -23.53 27.08
C LYS A 15 -17.23 -22.72 26.22
N GLY A 16 -18.13 -23.41 25.54
CA GLY A 16 -19.32 -22.81 24.92
C GLY A 16 -19.12 -22.09 23.58
N THR A 17 -20.20 -21.52 23.07
CA THR A 17 -20.21 -20.67 21.86
C THR A 17 -19.61 -19.31 22.18
N LEU A 18 -19.11 -18.58 21.17
CA LEU A 18 -18.59 -17.22 21.38
C LEU A 18 -19.64 -16.31 22.02
N LYS A 19 -20.90 -16.45 21.59
CA LYS A 19 -22.03 -15.72 22.18
C LYS A 19 -22.13 -15.91 23.70
N ASN A 20 -21.99 -17.14 24.17
CA ASN A 20 -22.05 -17.44 25.60
C ASN A 20 -20.82 -16.91 26.36
N ILE A 21 -19.67 -16.75 25.70
CA ILE A 21 -18.44 -16.22 26.31
C ILE A 21 -18.50 -14.69 26.42
N LEU A 22 -19.07 -14.03 25.42
CA LEU A 22 -19.16 -12.56 25.38
C LEU A 22 -20.21 -12.01 26.34
N GLU A 23 -21.26 -12.79 26.64
CA GLU A 23 -22.38 -12.42 27.53
C GLU A 23 -23.00 -11.04 27.23
N ALA A 24 -22.90 -10.58 25.97
CA ALA A 24 -23.31 -9.24 25.56
C ALA A 24 -24.50 -9.28 24.60
N GLU A 25 -25.45 -8.38 24.82
CA GLU A 25 -26.56 -8.17 23.90
C GLU A 25 -26.09 -7.39 22.65
N PRO A 26 -26.78 -7.50 21.49
CA PRO A 26 -26.38 -6.80 20.26
C PRO A 26 -26.17 -5.29 20.43
N LYS A 27 -26.91 -4.64 21.35
CA LYS A 27 -26.78 -3.21 21.64
C LYS A 27 -25.49 -2.85 22.38
N GLU A 28 -24.86 -3.82 23.04
CA GLU A 28 -23.65 -3.68 23.84
C GLU A 28 -22.40 -4.07 23.03
N MET A 29 -22.58 -4.79 21.92
CA MET A 29 -21.50 -5.29 21.06
C MET A 29 -20.58 -4.19 20.53
N SER A 30 -21.09 -2.98 20.28
CA SER A 30 -20.28 -1.85 19.82
C SER A 30 -19.14 -1.49 20.80
N SER A 31 -19.38 -1.65 22.10
CA SER A 31 -18.37 -1.42 23.16
C SER A 31 -17.28 -2.50 23.17
N LEU A 32 -17.53 -3.65 22.55
CA LEU A 32 -16.61 -4.78 22.47
C LEU A 32 -15.73 -4.77 21.22
N ARG A 33 -15.88 -3.81 20.31
CA ARG A 33 -15.12 -3.75 19.05
C ARG A 33 -13.62 -3.90 19.26
N GLU A 34 -13.03 -3.06 20.13
CA GLU A 34 -11.60 -3.11 20.42
C GLU A 34 -11.20 -4.43 21.10
N VAL A 35 -12.02 -4.92 22.04
CA VAL A 35 -11.79 -6.20 22.72
C VAL A 35 -11.74 -7.35 21.71
N LEU A 36 -12.68 -7.40 20.77
CA LEU A 36 -12.74 -8.43 19.73
C LEU A 36 -11.53 -8.39 18.79
N GLN A 37 -11.04 -7.20 18.44
CA GLN A 37 -9.80 -7.06 17.66
C GLN A 37 -8.60 -7.71 18.40
N TYR A 38 -8.46 -7.46 19.70
CA TYR A 38 -7.41 -8.11 20.50
C TYR A 38 -7.63 -9.61 20.71
N VAL A 39 -8.87 -10.09 20.76
CA VAL A 39 -9.18 -11.54 20.80
C VAL A 39 -8.69 -12.21 19.52
N VAL A 40 -8.98 -11.62 18.35
CA VAL A 40 -8.50 -12.12 17.06
C VAL A 40 -6.97 -12.14 17.02
N GLN A 41 -6.31 -11.06 17.47
CA GLN A 41 -4.86 -11.00 17.57
C GLN A 41 -4.28 -12.09 18.48
N GLY A 42 -4.87 -12.26 19.67
CA GLY A 42 -4.45 -13.25 20.66
C GLY A 42 -4.57 -14.67 20.14
N LEU A 43 -5.72 -15.01 19.54
CA LEU A 43 -5.95 -16.33 18.95
C LEU A 43 -5.04 -16.63 17.77
N SER A 44 -4.77 -15.63 16.91
CA SER A 44 -3.81 -15.78 15.81
C SER A 44 -2.42 -16.16 16.33
N ARG A 45 -1.96 -15.54 17.43
CA ARG A 45 -0.65 -15.83 18.01
C ARG A 45 -0.59 -17.19 18.73
N CYS A 46 -1.62 -17.55 19.49
CA CYS A 46 -1.56 -18.71 20.37
C CYS A 46 -2.12 -20.00 19.74
N LYS A 47 -3.16 -19.92 18.90
CA LYS A 47 -3.78 -21.06 18.19
C LYS A 47 -4.42 -20.64 16.84
N PRO A 48 -3.63 -20.47 15.77
CA PRO A 48 -4.13 -20.10 14.44
C PRO A 48 -5.25 -21.02 13.92
N ARG A 49 -5.11 -22.34 14.09
CA ARG A 49 -6.15 -23.31 13.66
C ARG A 49 -7.48 -23.14 14.42
N LEU A 50 -7.43 -22.67 15.66
CA LEU A 50 -8.65 -22.40 16.43
C LEU A 50 -9.31 -21.11 15.95
N LEU A 51 -8.51 -20.09 15.62
CA LEU A 51 -9.00 -18.88 14.96
C LEU A 51 -9.72 -19.23 13.66
N GLU A 52 -9.11 -20.03 12.78
CA GLU A 52 -9.74 -20.49 11.54
C GLU A 52 -11.09 -21.16 11.80
N ARG A 53 -11.14 -22.11 12.75
CA ARG A 53 -12.36 -22.83 13.09
C ARG A 53 -13.46 -21.92 13.64
N ARG A 54 -13.09 -20.89 14.42
CA ARG A 54 -14.02 -19.96 15.09
C ARG A 54 -14.23 -18.67 14.32
N TRP A 55 -13.60 -18.53 13.15
CA TRP A 55 -13.66 -17.32 12.36
C TRP A 55 -15.09 -16.88 12.02
N PRO A 56 -16.02 -17.75 11.61
CA PRO A 56 -17.39 -17.33 11.31
C PRO A 56 -18.10 -16.68 12.50
N GLU A 57 -17.89 -17.20 13.72
CA GLU A 57 -18.47 -16.62 14.94
C GLU A 57 -17.83 -15.27 15.27
N LEU A 58 -16.50 -15.15 15.12
CA LEU A 58 -15.75 -13.92 15.39
C LEU A 58 -16.04 -12.83 14.35
N GLU A 59 -16.17 -13.19 13.08
CA GLU A 59 -16.53 -12.26 12.00
C GLU A 59 -17.92 -11.68 12.25
N GLN A 60 -18.89 -12.51 12.62
CA GLN A 60 -20.22 -12.04 12.96
C GLN A 60 -20.20 -11.12 14.18
N ALA A 61 -19.46 -11.48 15.24
CA ALA A 61 -19.31 -10.63 16.42
C ALA A 61 -18.68 -9.27 16.08
N LEU A 62 -17.67 -9.22 15.20
CA LEU A 62 -17.09 -7.97 14.72
C LEU A 62 -18.11 -7.12 13.95
N ARG A 63 -18.93 -7.75 13.09
CA ARG A 63 -20.02 -7.05 12.37
C ARG A 63 -21.06 -6.49 13.34
N ASP A 64 -21.48 -7.28 14.32
CA ASP A 64 -22.42 -6.86 15.36
C ASP A 64 -21.82 -5.73 16.22
N ALA A 65 -20.49 -5.68 16.36
CA ALA A 65 -19.74 -4.59 16.99
C ALA A 65 -19.51 -3.37 16.08
N GLY A 66 -20.11 -3.34 14.88
CA GLY A 66 -20.06 -2.21 13.96
C GLY A 66 -18.89 -2.23 12.97
N VAL A 67 -18.19 -3.35 12.79
CA VAL A 67 -17.18 -3.49 11.73
C VAL A 67 -17.88 -3.85 10.42
N VAL A 68 -18.25 -2.83 9.64
CA VAL A 68 -19.09 -3.01 8.45
C VAL A 68 -18.54 -2.36 7.18
N SER A 69 -17.73 -1.30 7.29
CA SER A 69 -17.11 -0.60 6.16
C SER A 69 -15.71 -1.10 5.85
N ALA A 70 -15.18 -0.78 4.66
CA ALA A 70 -13.79 -1.05 4.32
C ALA A 70 -12.82 -0.42 5.34
N ALA A 71 -13.08 0.83 5.75
CA ALA A 71 -12.26 1.52 6.74
C ALA A 71 -12.22 0.79 8.10
N ASP A 72 -13.35 0.20 8.51
CA ASP A 72 -13.41 -0.56 9.76
C ASP A 72 -12.57 -1.85 9.70
N TRP A 73 -12.65 -2.58 8.58
CA TRP A 73 -11.88 -3.80 8.37
C TRP A 73 -10.38 -3.51 8.21
N GLU A 74 -10.02 -2.43 7.51
CA GLU A 74 -8.64 -1.96 7.39
C GLU A 74 -8.04 -1.58 8.74
N GLU A 75 -8.81 -0.94 9.62
CA GLU A 75 -8.37 -0.66 10.99
C GLU A 75 -8.13 -1.95 11.77
N CYS A 76 -9.02 -2.94 11.67
CA CYS A 76 -8.81 -4.25 12.30
C CYS A 76 -7.52 -4.92 11.79
N LEU A 77 -7.29 -4.90 10.47
CA LEU A 77 -6.10 -5.46 9.85
C LEU A 77 -4.83 -4.68 10.23
N ARG A 78 -4.92 -3.36 10.45
CA ARG A 78 -3.80 -2.54 10.93
C ARG A 78 -3.35 -2.94 12.33
N ILE A 79 -4.29 -3.29 13.21
CA ILE A 79 -4.01 -3.80 14.56
C ILE A 79 -3.50 -5.25 14.50
N CYS A 80 -3.96 -6.03 13.52
CA CYS A 80 -3.70 -7.45 13.36
C CYS A 80 -3.14 -7.79 11.97
N PRO A 81 -1.92 -7.31 11.60
CA PRO A 81 -1.41 -7.38 10.23
C PRO A 81 -1.17 -8.81 9.72
N ASP A 82 -0.93 -9.75 10.63
CA ASP A 82 -0.62 -11.15 10.30
C ASP A 82 -1.87 -12.06 10.29
N VAL A 83 -3.07 -11.49 10.42
CA VAL A 83 -4.32 -12.24 10.45
C VAL A 83 -4.96 -12.27 9.07
N GLU A 84 -4.67 -13.33 8.32
CA GLU A 84 -5.20 -13.54 6.97
C GLU A 84 -6.73 -13.46 6.90
N GLN A 85 -7.42 -13.91 7.96
CA GLN A 85 -8.87 -13.89 8.04
C GLN A 85 -9.45 -12.46 8.01
N LEU A 86 -8.69 -11.45 8.45
CA LEU A 86 -9.09 -10.03 8.35
C LEU A 86 -8.80 -9.44 6.98
N ALA A 87 -7.80 -9.96 6.26
CA ALA A 87 -7.43 -9.44 4.95
C ALA A 87 -8.52 -9.65 3.89
N LYS A 88 -9.20 -10.81 3.92
CA LYS A 88 -10.29 -11.11 2.98
C LYS A 88 -11.49 -10.14 3.08
N PRO A 89 -12.14 -9.95 4.24
CA PRO A 89 -13.26 -9.01 4.35
C PRO A 89 -12.83 -7.56 4.12
N ALA A 90 -11.62 -7.16 4.50
CA ALA A 90 -11.07 -5.85 4.15
C ALA A 90 -10.97 -5.66 2.63
N ALA A 91 -10.38 -6.63 1.92
CA ALA A 91 -10.21 -6.60 0.48
C ALA A 91 -11.55 -6.52 -0.28
N LEU A 92 -12.51 -7.37 0.10
CA LEU A 92 -13.82 -7.43 -0.54
C LEU A 92 -14.65 -6.16 -0.27
N SER A 93 -14.61 -5.64 0.95
CA SER A 93 -15.31 -4.40 1.31
C SER A 93 -14.70 -3.21 0.56
N LYS A 94 -13.36 -3.11 0.53
CA LYS A 94 -12.68 -2.03 -0.17
C LYS A 94 -12.96 -2.06 -1.66
N LEU A 95 -12.92 -3.23 -2.32
CA LEU A 95 -13.21 -3.35 -3.75
C LEU A 95 -14.67 -2.97 -4.08
N LYS A 96 -15.61 -3.26 -3.18
CA LYS A 96 -17.01 -2.87 -3.34
C LYS A 96 -17.20 -1.35 -3.26
N GLU A 97 -16.42 -0.67 -2.42
CA GLU A 97 -16.50 0.78 -2.20
C GLU A 97 -15.70 1.57 -3.24
N ASP A 98 -14.49 1.12 -3.60
CA ASP A 98 -13.61 1.78 -4.55
C ASP A 98 -12.77 0.77 -5.37
N LYS A 99 -12.77 0.96 -6.68
CA LYS A 99 -11.94 0.18 -7.61
C LYS A 99 -10.51 0.69 -7.71
N THR A 100 -10.23 1.87 -7.15
CA THR A 100 -8.90 2.44 -7.04
C THR A 100 -8.43 2.35 -5.60
N TRP A 101 -7.33 1.67 -5.35
CA TRP A 101 -6.75 1.59 -4.01
C TRP A 101 -5.58 2.57 -3.90
N ARG A 102 -5.53 3.31 -2.80
CA ARG A 102 -4.48 4.28 -2.51
C ARG A 102 -3.53 3.75 -1.44
N VAL A 103 -2.23 3.96 -1.65
CA VAL A 103 -1.15 3.63 -0.73
C VAL A 103 -0.32 4.88 -0.53
N GLU A 104 -0.31 5.41 0.70
CA GLU A 104 0.35 6.69 1.00
C GLU A 104 1.52 6.52 1.98
N THR A 105 1.53 5.43 2.75
CA THR A 105 2.55 5.14 3.74
C THR A 105 3.11 3.72 3.61
N GLY A 106 4.27 3.46 4.21
CA GLY A 106 4.85 2.11 4.26
C GLY A 106 4.01 1.11 5.07
N ARG A 107 3.07 1.58 5.89
CA ARG A 107 2.07 0.72 6.56
C ARG A 107 0.98 0.30 5.58
N ASP A 108 0.53 1.21 4.73
CA ASP A 108 -0.48 0.92 3.71
C ASP A 108 0.04 -0.10 2.69
N VAL A 109 1.35 -0.06 2.37
CA VAL A 109 1.99 -1.06 1.51
C VAL A 109 1.76 -2.47 2.05
N ALA A 110 2.01 -2.71 3.35
CA ALA A 110 1.83 -4.03 3.96
C ALA A 110 0.35 -4.44 3.99
N LEU A 111 -0.52 -3.50 4.38
CA LEU A 111 -1.96 -3.72 4.46
C LEU A 111 -2.53 -4.11 3.09
N VAL A 112 -2.20 -3.36 2.04
CA VAL A 112 -2.66 -3.65 0.67
C VAL A 112 -2.04 -4.95 0.16
N ALA A 113 -0.75 -5.21 0.42
CA ALA A 113 -0.13 -6.48 0.04
C ALA A 113 -0.87 -7.69 0.63
N ALA A 114 -1.36 -7.61 1.86
CA ALA A 114 -2.15 -8.68 2.48
C ALA A 114 -3.54 -8.86 1.83
N MET A 115 -4.13 -7.79 1.31
CA MET A 115 -5.46 -7.80 0.70
C MET A 115 -5.48 -8.28 -0.76
N LEU A 116 -4.41 -8.02 -1.53
CA LEU A 116 -4.34 -8.34 -2.97
C LEU A 116 -4.65 -9.81 -3.35
N PRO A 117 -4.28 -10.84 -2.57
CA PRO A 117 -4.66 -12.22 -2.86
C PRO A 117 -6.18 -12.46 -2.89
N TYR A 118 -6.97 -11.60 -2.25
CA TYR A 118 -8.41 -11.77 -2.12
C TYR A 118 -9.23 -10.85 -3.03
N ALA A 119 -8.68 -9.69 -3.39
CA ALA A 119 -9.30 -8.77 -4.33
C ALA A 119 -8.24 -7.93 -5.06
N GLN A 120 -8.43 -7.72 -6.36
CA GLN A 120 -7.54 -6.91 -7.19
C GLN A 120 -8.27 -5.62 -7.59
N PRO A 121 -7.76 -4.43 -7.24
CA PRO A 121 -8.33 -3.18 -7.74
C PRO A 121 -8.06 -3.02 -9.25
N ASP A 122 -8.83 -2.17 -9.93
CA ASP A 122 -8.56 -1.81 -11.32
C ASP A 122 -7.25 -1.01 -11.43
N LEU A 123 -6.98 -0.17 -10.41
CA LEU A 123 -5.80 0.67 -10.31
C LEU A 123 -5.29 0.69 -8.88
N LEU A 124 -3.98 0.45 -8.72
CA LEU A 124 -3.27 0.70 -7.47
C LEU A 124 -2.49 2.01 -7.61
N GLU A 125 -2.90 3.04 -6.88
CA GLU A 125 -2.27 4.35 -6.83
C GLU A 125 -1.38 4.46 -5.59
N VAL A 126 -0.08 4.60 -5.80
CA VAL A 126 0.92 4.64 -4.74
C VAL A 126 1.54 6.03 -4.75
N LYS A 127 1.26 6.82 -3.71
CA LYS A 127 1.76 8.19 -3.49
C LYS A 127 2.56 8.21 -2.20
N ILE A 128 3.82 7.83 -2.27
CA ILE A 128 4.59 7.49 -1.08
C ILE A 128 5.93 8.24 -1.09
N LYS A 129 6.47 8.49 0.11
CA LYS A 129 7.84 8.97 0.23
C LYS A 129 8.82 7.87 -0.14
N PRO A 130 9.93 8.19 -0.82
CA PRO A 130 11.05 7.26 -1.04
C PRO A 130 11.43 6.44 0.21
N ASP A 131 11.56 7.10 1.36
CA ASP A 131 12.00 6.48 2.61
C ASP A 131 10.99 5.48 3.21
N ASP A 132 9.71 5.58 2.82
CA ASP A 132 8.65 4.69 3.28
C ASP A 132 8.53 3.40 2.43
N LEU A 133 9.24 3.33 1.30
CA LEU A 133 9.30 2.15 0.42
C LEU A 133 10.27 1.09 0.97
N SER A 134 9.81 0.30 1.94
CA SER A 134 10.53 -0.90 2.37
C SER A 134 10.69 -1.88 1.20
N LYS A 135 11.93 -2.24 0.84
CA LYS A 135 12.27 -3.21 -0.21
C LYS A 135 11.42 -4.48 -0.15
N ARG A 136 11.32 -5.09 1.04
CA ARG A 136 10.60 -6.37 1.22
C ARG A 136 9.10 -6.23 0.99
N ARG A 137 8.47 -5.25 1.64
CA ARG A 137 7.01 -5.07 1.60
C ARG A 137 6.53 -4.60 0.23
N TRP A 138 7.33 -3.74 -0.41
CA TRP A 138 7.04 -3.30 -1.75
C TRP A 138 7.17 -4.44 -2.78
N ALA A 139 8.23 -5.25 -2.69
CA ALA A 139 8.37 -6.41 -3.56
C ALA A 139 7.19 -7.39 -3.40
N GLU A 140 6.72 -7.61 -2.17
CA GLU A 140 5.54 -8.43 -1.88
C GLU A 140 4.26 -7.85 -2.49
N LEU A 141 4.04 -6.53 -2.37
CA LEU A 141 2.91 -5.83 -2.98
C LEU A 141 2.93 -5.99 -4.51
N VAL A 142 4.08 -5.76 -5.15
CA VAL A 142 4.22 -5.89 -6.60
C VAL A 142 4.02 -7.33 -7.05
N GLN A 143 4.62 -8.31 -6.37
CA GLN A 143 4.48 -9.72 -6.73
C GLN A 143 3.02 -10.21 -6.65
N ARG A 144 2.25 -9.69 -5.71
CA ARG A 144 0.82 -10.04 -5.54
C ARG A 144 -0.11 -9.24 -6.43
N ARG A 145 0.38 -8.17 -7.05
CA ARG A 145 -0.44 -7.31 -7.90
C ARG A 145 -0.54 -7.93 -9.29
N ASP A 146 -1.76 -8.30 -9.67
CA ASP A 146 -2.11 -8.57 -11.06
C ASP A 146 -2.83 -7.34 -11.64
N GLY A 147 -2.10 -6.51 -12.37
CA GLY A 147 -2.65 -5.34 -13.05
C GLY A 147 -1.80 -4.09 -12.92
N ARG A 148 -2.46 -2.93 -13.06
CA ARG A 148 -1.78 -1.63 -13.18
C ARG A 148 -1.42 -1.02 -11.83
N VAL A 149 -0.19 -0.50 -11.75
CA VAL A 149 0.31 0.32 -10.65
C VAL A 149 0.67 1.71 -11.19
N ARG A 150 0.19 2.75 -10.52
CA ARG A 150 0.64 4.14 -10.70
C ARG A 150 1.48 4.51 -9.49
N LEU A 151 2.77 4.77 -9.71
CA LEU A 151 3.68 5.15 -8.63
C LEU A 151 4.09 6.62 -8.78
N GLU A 152 3.83 7.39 -7.74
CA GLU A 152 4.24 8.78 -7.56
C GLU A 152 5.13 8.84 -6.32
N LEU A 153 6.42 9.11 -6.53
CA LEU A 153 7.37 9.31 -5.44
C LEU A 153 7.33 10.77 -5.03
N GLN A 154 6.86 11.02 -3.80
CA GLN A 154 6.72 12.37 -3.25
C GLN A 154 7.92 12.72 -2.37
N ASN A 155 8.67 13.75 -2.76
CA ASN A 155 9.73 14.27 -1.92
C ASN A 155 9.25 15.55 -1.23
N PRO A 156 9.22 15.62 0.12
CA PRO A 156 8.92 16.87 0.81
C PRO A 156 9.99 17.92 0.48
N ALA A 157 9.56 19.19 0.46
CA ALA A 157 10.34 20.32 -0.06
C ALA A 157 11.72 20.52 0.59
N ASP A 158 12.01 19.92 1.75
CA ASP A 158 13.26 20.15 2.49
C ASP A 158 14.27 19.01 2.33
N ASP A 159 13.85 17.86 1.79
CA ASP A 159 14.74 16.73 1.58
C ASP A 159 15.38 16.79 0.19
N LYS A 160 16.71 16.90 0.14
CA LYS A 160 17.45 16.62 -1.08
C LYS A 160 17.15 15.17 -1.47
N TYR A 161 16.78 14.95 -2.73
CA TYR A 161 16.62 13.61 -3.27
C TYR A 161 17.93 12.85 -3.06
N LYS A 162 17.91 11.82 -2.20
CA LYS A 162 19.09 10.97 -1.99
C LYS A 162 19.29 10.16 -3.26
N SER A 163 20.42 10.37 -3.91
CA SER A 163 20.74 9.72 -5.19
C SER A 163 20.82 8.19 -5.04
N ASN A 164 19.86 7.52 -5.67
CA ASN A 164 20.09 6.46 -6.66
C ASN A 164 20.52 5.02 -6.28
N GLU A 165 20.27 4.51 -5.07
CA GLU A 165 20.28 3.03 -4.88
C GLU A 165 19.04 2.50 -4.14
N ASP A 166 18.55 3.21 -3.13
CA ASP A 166 17.43 2.76 -2.31
C ASP A 166 16.08 2.73 -3.05
N LEU A 167 15.92 3.56 -4.10
CA LEU A 167 14.69 3.60 -4.90
C LEU A 167 14.60 2.51 -5.97
N LEU A 168 15.74 2.03 -6.45
CA LEU A 168 15.77 1.02 -7.52
C LEU A 168 15.41 -0.36 -6.99
N LEU A 169 15.90 -0.70 -5.79
CA LEU A 169 15.75 -2.03 -5.22
C LEU A 169 14.29 -2.45 -5.00
N PRO A 170 13.39 -1.58 -4.50
CA PRO A 170 11.97 -1.88 -4.48
C PRO A 170 11.42 -2.08 -5.91
N MET A 171 11.84 -1.28 -6.89
CA MET A 171 11.20 -1.22 -8.20
C MET A 171 11.61 -2.34 -9.19
N LEU A 172 12.62 -3.13 -8.86
CA LEU A 172 13.19 -4.18 -9.72
C LEU A 172 12.11 -5.09 -10.35
N GLY A 173 12.21 -5.31 -11.66
CA GLY A 173 11.31 -6.19 -12.41
C GLY A 173 9.84 -5.77 -12.45
N THR A 174 9.50 -4.56 -11.97
CA THR A 174 8.12 -4.10 -11.88
C THR A 174 7.67 -3.45 -13.20
N ARG A 175 6.46 -3.80 -13.63
CA ARG A 175 5.75 -3.12 -14.73
C ARG A 175 4.74 -2.13 -14.16
N PHE A 176 4.97 -0.85 -14.40
CA PHE A 176 4.08 0.22 -14.00
C PHE A 176 3.16 0.61 -15.15
N ALA A 177 1.93 1.03 -14.84
CA ALA A 177 1.14 1.77 -15.83
C ALA A 177 1.77 3.14 -16.07
N TRP A 178 2.23 3.78 -14.99
CA TRP A 178 2.93 5.05 -15.03
C TRP A 178 3.76 5.24 -13.75
N LEU A 179 4.94 5.82 -13.91
CA LEU A 179 5.86 6.27 -12.88
C LEU A 179 6.14 7.79 -12.99
N SER A 180 5.98 8.53 -11.90
CA SER A 180 6.37 9.94 -11.80
C SER A 180 7.18 10.24 -10.53
N LEU A 181 8.03 11.26 -10.65
CA LEU A 181 8.76 11.88 -9.55
C LEU A 181 8.16 13.26 -9.30
N ARG A 182 7.55 13.45 -8.13
CA ARG A 182 6.90 14.72 -7.77
C ARG A 182 7.75 15.49 -6.77
N GLY A 183 7.95 16.78 -7.05
CA GLY A 183 8.87 17.61 -6.26
C GLY A 183 10.33 17.21 -6.40
N SER A 184 10.69 16.55 -7.51
CA SER A 184 12.07 16.15 -7.78
C SER A 184 12.99 17.37 -7.89
N ARG A 185 14.18 17.24 -7.32
CA ARG A 185 15.31 18.19 -7.46
C ARG A 185 16.42 17.64 -8.36
N LEU A 186 16.14 16.54 -9.07
CA LEU A 186 17.11 15.95 -10.00
C LEU A 186 17.45 16.95 -11.09
N ARG A 187 18.74 17.02 -11.41
CA ARG A 187 19.28 17.79 -12.53
C ARG A 187 19.11 17.01 -13.83
N ALA A 188 19.14 17.71 -14.96
CA ALA A 188 18.98 17.11 -16.29
C ALA A 188 20.04 16.03 -16.54
N GLU A 189 21.26 16.19 -16.03
CA GLU A 189 22.34 15.20 -16.14
C GLU A 189 22.13 13.93 -15.30
N GLU A 190 21.28 13.98 -14.27
CA GLU A 190 21.01 12.85 -13.37
C GLU A 190 19.89 11.94 -13.92
N LEU A 191 19.00 12.48 -14.74
CA LEU A 191 17.87 11.75 -15.33
C LEU A 191 18.27 10.64 -16.30
N PRO A 192 19.27 10.80 -17.21
CA PRO A 192 19.71 9.72 -18.08
C PRO A 192 20.24 8.53 -17.29
N SER A 193 21.06 8.79 -16.27
CA SER A 193 21.63 7.77 -15.39
C SER A 193 20.52 7.01 -14.65
N LEU A 194 19.53 7.72 -14.11
CA LEU A 194 18.37 7.11 -13.46
C LEU A 194 17.57 6.23 -14.43
N LEU A 195 17.28 6.72 -15.64
CA LEU A 195 16.54 5.96 -16.66
C LEU A 195 17.30 4.70 -17.11
N LEU A 196 18.62 4.80 -17.28
CA LEU A 196 19.48 3.66 -17.60
C LEU A 196 19.46 2.62 -16.49
N GLN A 197 19.57 3.04 -15.23
CA GLN A 197 19.53 2.15 -14.07
C GLN A 197 18.17 1.45 -13.95
N LEU A 198 17.06 2.20 -14.07
CA LEU A 198 15.72 1.63 -14.05
C LEU A 198 15.48 0.67 -15.23
N HIS A 199 15.96 1.01 -16.42
CA HIS A 199 15.86 0.14 -17.59
C HIS A 199 16.63 -1.17 -17.39
N GLY A 200 17.89 -1.09 -16.94
CA GLY A 200 18.73 -2.25 -16.65
C GLY A 200 18.20 -3.11 -15.50
N ALA A 201 17.49 -2.49 -14.54
CA ALA A 201 16.74 -3.14 -13.47
C ALA A 201 15.45 -3.85 -13.95
N GLY A 202 15.15 -3.82 -15.24
CA GLY A 202 13.95 -4.42 -15.82
C GLY A 202 12.66 -3.66 -15.53
N VAL A 203 12.74 -2.42 -15.02
CA VAL A 203 11.57 -1.57 -14.79
C VAL A 203 10.99 -1.13 -16.12
N ARG A 204 9.67 -1.19 -16.29
CA ARG A 204 8.98 -0.70 -17.48
C ARG A 204 7.74 0.09 -17.10
N THR A 205 7.35 1.04 -17.94
CA THR A 205 6.09 1.79 -17.80
C THR A 205 5.16 1.54 -19.00
N GLY A 206 3.89 1.99 -18.94
CA GLY A 206 2.86 1.81 -19.96
C GLY A 206 2.76 2.98 -20.98
N GLY A 207 2.35 2.69 -22.23
CA GLY A 207 2.28 3.64 -23.37
C GLY A 207 3.22 3.31 -24.55
N GLY A 208 3.34 4.19 -25.55
CA GLY A 208 4.18 3.99 -26.75
C GLY A 208 5.44 4.88 -26.85
N GLY A 209 6.29 4.58 -27.83
CA GLY A 209 7.55 5.28 -28.14
C GLY A 209 8.71 4.89 -27.22
N SER A 210 9.85 5.58 -27.32
CA SER A 210 11.10 5.22 -26.63
C SER A 210 11.22 5.71 -25.19
N THR A 211 12.19 5.13 -24.47
CA THR A 211 12.56 5.51 -23.10
C THR A 211 12.94 6.99 -23.01
N ARG A 212 12.24 7.76 -22.16
CA ARG A 212 12.41 9.22 -22.02
C ARG A 212 11.85 9.74 -20.70
N THR A 213 12.23 10.96 -20.33
CA THR A 213 11.54 11.74 -19.30
C THR A 213 10.78 12.91 -19.91
N VAL A 214 9.64 13.26 -19.30
CA VAL A 214 8.83 14.41 -19.71
C VAL A 214 8.40 15.18 -18.47
N VAL A 215 8.49 16.51 -18.53
CA VAL A 215 7.91 17.39 -17.51
C VAL A 215 6.47 17.70 -17.89
N TYR A 216 5.52 17.47 -17.00
CA TYR A 216 4.14 17.91 -17.16
C TYR A 216 3.83 19.11 -16.26
N GLY A 217 2.76 19.83 -16.61
CA GLY A 217 2.44 21.18 -16.12
C GLY A 217 2.38 21.37 -14.60
N GLU A 218 2.17 20.32 -13.81
CA GLU A 218 2.11 20.39 -12.35
C GLU A 218 3.47 20.30 -11.63
N GLY A 219 4.56 20.23 -12.39
CA GLY A 219 5.91 20.11 -11.82
C GLY A 219 6.40 18.67 -11.66
N ASP A 220 5.67 17.73 -12.24
CA ASP A 220 5.96 16.31 -12.20
C ASP A 220 6.92 15.91 -13.31
N VAL A 221 7.89 15.06 -12.98
CA VAL A 221 8.78 14.41 -13.96
C VAL A 221 8.28 13.00 -14.20
N TYR A 222 7.77 12.74 -15.40
CA TYR A 222 7.24 11.44 -15.81
C TYR A 222 8.35 10.60 -16.40
N LEU A 223 8.46 9.35 -15.96
CA LEU A 223 9.44 8.40 -16.46
C LEU A 223 8.75 7.43 -17.42
N TYR A 224 9.10 7.50 -18.70
CA TYR A 224 8.68 6.53 -19.70
C TYR A 224 9.83 5.54 -19.90
N ILE A 225 9.70 4.31 -19.42
CA ILE A 225 10.76 3.29 -19.46
C ILE A 225 10.27 2.10 -20.28
N ARG A 226 10.96 1.81 -21.38
CA ARG A 226 10.48 0.93 -22.44
C ARG A 226 11.49 -0.16 -22.72
N ASP A 227 11.10 -1.16 -23.49
CA ASP A 227 12.06 -2.17 -23.93
C ASP A 227 13.10 -1.56 -24.87
N ASP A 228 12.71 -0.56 -25.67
CA ASP A 228 13.61 0.18 -26.55
C ASP A 228 14.32 1.33 -25.82
N MET A 229 15.63 1.35 -26.01
CA MET A 229 16.49 2.47 -25.65
C MET A 229 16.95 3.14 -26.93
N HIS A 230 16.76 4.45 -27.03
CA HIS A 230 17.18 5.20 -28.21
C HIS A 230 18.71 5.15 -28.32
N PRO A 231 19.30 5.04 -29.53
CA PRO A 231 20.76 4.92 -29.70
C PRO A 231 21.56 6.09 -29.11
N GLY A 232 20.95 7.28 -29.09
CA GLY A 232 21.51 8.48 -28.46
C GLY A 232 21.29 8.60 -26.95
N GLY A 233 20.80 7.55 -26.28
CA GLY A 233 20.40 7.57 -24.88
C GLY A 233 18.97 8.09 -24.67
N PRO A 234 18.48 8.08 -23.42
CA PRO A 234 17.14 8.54 -23.11
C PRO A 234 17.01 10.05 -23.31
N ALA A 235 15.90 10.50 -23.91
CA ALA A 235 15.61 11.92 -24.02
C ALA A 235 15.23 12.48 -22.65
N VAL A 236 15.82 13.63 -22.26
CA VAL A 236 15.59 14.27 -20.97
C VAL A 236 15.33 15.78 -21.10
N PRO A 237 14.46 16.37 -20.25
CA PRO A 237 14.25 17.81 -20.17
C PRO A 237 15.51 18.56 -19.76
N SER A 238 15.60 19.82 -20.16
CA SER A 238 16.65 20.75 -19.74
C SER A 238 16.53 21.14 -18.26
N ASP A 239 17.63 21.63 -17.67
CA ASP A 239 17.61 22.13 -16.28
C ASP A 239 16.62 23.27 -16.08
N ALA A 240 16.44 24.14 -17.09
CA ALA A 240 15.46 25.22 -17.05
C ALA A 240 14.02 24.69 -16.94
N GLU A 241 13.69 23.63 -17.68
CA GLU A 241 12.39 22.98 -17.63
C GLU A 241 12.14 22.30 -16.28
N LEU A 242 13.16 21.63 -15.72
CA LEU A 242 13.10 20.98 -14.41
C LEU A 242 12.96 22.00 -13.27
N GLN A 243 13.71 23.10 -13.33
CA GLN A 243 13.61 24.17 -12.34
C GLN A 243 12.23 24.86 -12.40
N ALA A 244 11.70 25.10 -13.60
CA ALA A 244 10.35 25.63 -13.78
C ALA A 244 9.28 24.65 -13.25
N ALA A 245 9.47 23.35 -13.46
CA ALA A 245 8.63 22.30 -12.89
C ALA A 245 8.60 22.36 -11.36
N TYR A 246 9.78 22.39 -10.74
CA TYR A 246 9.92 22.47 -9.28
C TYR A 246 9.25 23.72 -8.71
N HIS A 247 9.43 24.90 -9.33
CA HIS A 247 8.77 26.12 -8.88
C HIS A 247 7.25 26.11 -9.05
N ARG A 248 6.71 25.42 -10.07
CA ARG A 248 5.25 25.20 -10.19
C ARG A 248 4.73 24.34 -9.06
N TYR A 249 5.40 23.23 -8.77
CA TYR A 249 5.07 22.36 -7.65
C TYR A 249 5.03 23.11 -6.31
N GLN A 250 6.06 23.92 -6.02
CA GLN A 250 6.12 24.72 -4.78
C GLN A 250 4.96 25.71 -4.66
N ARG A 251 4.56 26.36 -5.76
CA ARG A 251 3.41 27.28 -5.77
C ARG A 251 2.08 26.58 -5.50
N LEU A 252 1.87 25.40 -6.09
CA LEU A 252 0.64 24.63 -5.91
C LEU A 252 0.48 24.07 -4.50
N ARG A 253 1.58 23.88 -3.76
CA ARG A 253 1.55 23.36 -2.37
C ARG A 253 1.37 24.46 -1.31
N GLY A 254 1.63 25.72 -1.66
CA GLY A 254 1.49 26.87 -0.76
C GLY A 254 0.10 27.51 -0.74
N GLN A 255 -0.86 26.95 -1.48
CA GLN A 255 -2.27 27.32 -1.53
C GLN A 255 -3.10 26.30 -0.76
#